data_AF-A0A3M2BAF9-F1
#
_entry.id   AF-A0A3M2BAF9-F1
#
_cell.length_a   1.000
_cell.length_b   1.000
_cell.length_c   1.000
_cell.angle_alpha   90.00
_cell.angle_beta   90.00
_cell.angle_gamma   90.00
#
_symmetry.space_group_name_H-M   'P 1'
#
loop_
_entity.id
_entity.type
_entity.pdbx_description
1 polymer ?
#
loop_
_entity_poly.entity_id
_entity_poly.type
_entity_poly.pdbx_seq_one_letter_code
_entity_poly.pdbx_strand_id
1 'polypeptide(L)'
;MNESAISTADWQSSASAASCAHCGLDVPPALIRPDCAEQFCCHGCETVYRTIHECGLERYYALRDASTDQRVRPDVPDHEFAEFDDPAFEAIYVTRDSDGRCSIDFALEGVHCAACVWLV
;
A
#
# COMPACT_ATOMS: atom_id res chain seq x y z
N MET A 1 27.41 36.06 -3.39
CA MET A 1 27.59 34.79 -2.69
C MET A 1 26.23 34.37 -2.17
N ASN A 2 25.62 33.38 -2.83
CA ASN A 2 24.27 32.90 -2.58
C ASN A 2 24.38 31.46 -2.09
N GLU A 3 24.05 31.21 -0.83
CA GLU A 3 23.94 29.88 -0.25
C GLU A 3 22.60 29.82 0.49
N SER A 4 21.53 29.56 -0.25
CA SER A 4 20.25 29.17 0.34
C SER A 4 20.29 27.67 0.57
N ALA A 5 20.40 27.30 1.85
CA ALA A 5 20.36 25.95 2.35
C ALA A 5 19.03 25.27 2.02
N ILE A 6 19.16 24.00 1.63
CA ILE A 6 18.08 23.04 1.37
C ILE A 6 17.27 22.87 2.65
N SER A 7 15.99 23.26 2.61
CA SER A 7 15.03 23.04 3.69
C SER A 7 14.72 21.56 3.77
N THR A 8 15.11 20.94 4.88
CA THR A 8 14.64 19.63 5.32
C THR A 8 13.11 19.71 5.40
N ALA A 9 12.42 18.92 4.58
CA ALA A 9 10.96 18.82 4.64
C ALA A 9 10.59 18.13 5.97
N ASP A 10 10.14 18.95 6.91
CA ASP A 10 9.54 18.53 8.17
C ASP A 10 8.23 17.79 7.88
N TRP A 11 8.25 16.46 7.99
CA TRP A 11 7.05 15.63 8.00
C TRP A 11 6.36 15.75 9.36
N GLN A 12 5.69 16.88 9.60
CA GLN A 12 4.84 17.05 10.77
C GLN A 12 3.55 16.24 10.58
N SER A 13 3.43 15.18 11.37
CA SER A 13 2.23 14.36 11.53
C SER A 13 1.06 15.25 11.93
N SER A 14 0.13 15.50 11.00
CA SER A 14 -1.22 15.93 11.40
C SER A 14 -1.89 14.76 12.10
N ALA A 15 -2.14 14.90 13.40
CA ALA A 15 -2.74 13.85 14.23
C ALA A 15 -4.03 13.32 13.58
N SER A 16 -4.03 12.05 13.18
CA SER A 16 -5.25 11.40 12.74
C SER A 16 -6.08 10.94 13.94
N ALA A 17 -7.40 11.10 13.85
CA ALA A 17 -8.32 10.71 14.90
C ALA A 17 -8.58 9.18 14.95
N ALA A 18 -8.11 8.42 13.96
CA ALA A 18 -8.38 7.00 13.84
C ALA A 18 -7.15 6.21 13.35
N SER A 19 -6.94 5.04 13.96
CA SER A 19 -5.92 4.09 13.54
C SER A 19 -6.51 3.00 12.65
N CYS A 20 -5.73 2.55 11.67
CA CYS A 20 -6.11 1.51 10.72
C CYS A 20 -6.26 0.16 11.43
N ALA A 21 -7.39 -0.50 11.27
CA ALA A 21 -7.68 -1.79 11.90
C ALA A 21 -6.73 -2.92 11.41
N HIS A 22 -6.16 -2.79 10.21
CA HIS A 22 -5.27 -3.81 9.63
C HIS A 22 -3.79 -3.62 9.97
N CYS A 23 -3.23 -2.45 9.62
CA CYS A 23 -1.79 -2.20 9.75
C CYS A 23 -1.44 -1.39 11.00
N GLY A 24 -2.42 -0.78 11.67
CA GLY A 24 -2.22 0.05 12.87
C GLY A 24 -1.61 1.43 12.61
N LEU A 25 -1.44 1.84 11.35
CA LEU A 25 -1.02 3.19 10.96
C LEU A 25 -2.20 4.18 11.01
N ASP A 26 -1.90 5.47 11.01
CA ASP A 26 -2.90 6.53 10.96
C ASP A 26 -3.75 6.48 9.68
N VAL A 27 -5.05 6.74 9.82
CA VAL A 27 -5.98 6.82 8.70
C VAL A 27 -6.00 8.25 8.17
N PRO A 28 -5.74 8.51 6.87
CA PRO A 28 -5.86 9.86 6.34
C PRO A 28 -7.26 10.45 6.62
N PRO A 29 -7.39 11.72 7.05
CA PRO A 29 -8.69 12.31 7.39
C PRO A 29 -9.74 12.18 6.28
N ALA A 30 -9.32 12.26 5.02
CA ALA A 30 -10.17 12.09 3.84
C ALA A 30 -10.75 10.67 3.68
N LEU A 31 -10.19 9.67 4.37
CA LEU A 31 -10.63 8.28 4.33
C LEU A 31 -11.40 7.85 5.59
N ILE A 32 -11.56 8.73 6.58
CA ILE A 32 -12.32 8.42 7.80
C ILE A 32 -13.80 8.28 7.45
N ARG A 33 -14.39 7.15 7.85
CA ARG A 33 -15.82 6.83 7.68
C ARG A 33 -16.52 6.92 9.05
N PRO A 34 -17.27 7.99 9.38
CA PRO A 34 -17.80 8.21 10.73
C PRO A 34 -18.66 7.09 11.29
N ASP A 35 -19.39 6.39 10.42
CA ASP A 35 -20.34 5.33 10.79
C ASP A 35 -19.74 3.92 10.75
N CYS A 36 -18.41 3.79 10.61
CA CYS A 36 -17.72 2.50 10.60
C CYS A 36 -16.92 2.30 11.90
N ALA A 37 -17.03 1.13 12.52
CA ALA A 37 -16.18 0.76 13.65
C ALA A 37 -14.72 0.57 13.21
N GLU A 38 -14.52 -0.11 12.09
CA GLU A 38 -13.20 -0.35 11.50
C GLU A 38 -12.86 0.73 10.47
N GLN A 39 -11.71 1.39 10.69
CA GLN A 39 -11.13 2.39 9.79
C GLN A 39 -9.92 1.81 9.06
N PHE A 40 -9.65 2.28 7.85
CA PHE A 40 -8.54 1.78 7.03
C PHE A 40 -7.78 2.91 6.35
N CYS A 41 -6.44 2.84 6.37
CA CYS A 41 -5.61 3.86 5.75
C CYS A 41 -5.55 3.77 4.21
N CYS A 42 -6.04 2.67 3.62
CA CYS A 42 -6.15 2.45 2.18
C CYS A 42 -7.08 1.26 1.88
N HIS A 43 -7.51 1.13 0.62
CA HIS A 43 -8.33 0.01 0.16
C HIS A 43 -7.65 -1.35 0.30
N GLY A 44 -6.32 -1.41 0.14
CA GLY A 44 -5.56 -2.65 0.33
C GLY A 44 -5.66 -3.18 1.77
N CYS A 45 -5.57 -2.29 2.76
CA CYS A 45 -5.74 -2.67 4.17
C CYS A 45 -7.15 -3.19 4.48
N GLU A 46 -8.18 -2.57 3.91
CA GLU A 46 -9.56 -3.06 4.05
C GLU A 46 -9.73 -4.45 3.43
N THR A 47 -9.17 -4.66 2.24
CA THR A 47 -9.24 -5.94 1.52
C THR A 47 -8.56 -7.05 2.33
N VAL A 48 -7.30 -6.85 2.74
CA VAL A 48 -6.57 -7.87 3.51
C VAL A 48 -7.23 -8.12 4.86
N TYR A 49 -7.74 -7.09 5.55
CA TYR A 49 -8.48 -7.26 6.79
C TYR A 49 -9.68 -8.18 6.60
N ARG A 50 -10.50 -7.93 5.58
CA ARG A 50 -11.67 -8.76 5.27
C ARG A 50 -11.27 -10.19 4.92
N THR A 51 -10.28 -10.37 4.04
CA THR A 51 -9.77 -11.70 3.67
C THR A 51 -9.30 -12.48 4.90
N ILE A 52 -8.56 -11.86 5.81
CA ILE A 52 -8.10 -12.52 7.04
C ILE A 52 -9.28 -13.02 7.88
N HIS A 53 -10.33 -12.21 8.04
CA HIS A 53 -11.52 -12.59 8.80
C HIS A 53 -12.34 -13.67 8.07
N GLU A 54 -12.55 -13.52 6.77
CA GLU A 54 -13.29 -14.49 5.95
C GLU A 54 -12.60 -15.86 5.92
N CYS A 55 -11.26 -15.89 5.99
CA CYS A 55 -10.49 -17.12 6.05
C CYS A 55 -10.26 -17.66 7.48
N GLY A 56 -10.73 -17.00 8.54
CA GLY A 56 -10.50 -17.42 9.92
C GLY A 56 -9.02 -17.36 10.35
N LEU A 57 -8.27 -16.39 9.82
CA LEU A 57 -6.83 -16.22 10.02
C LEU A 57 -6.49 -15.11 11.04
N GLU A 58 -7.42 -14.75 11.92
CA GLU A 58 -7.31 -13.61 12.84
C GLU A 58 -6.16 -13.74 13.85
N ARG A 59 -5.65 -14.96 14.05
CA ARG A 59 -4.40 -15.20 14.82
C ARG A 59 -3.21 -14.39 14.28
N TYR A 60 -3.26 -13.98 13.01
CA TYR A 60 -2.32 -13.02 12.44
C TYR A 60 -2.12 -11.78 13.33
N TYR A 61 -3.19 -11.19 13.85
CA TYR A 61 -3.09 -9.95 14.63
C TYR A 61 -2.36 -10.14 15.95
N ALA A 62 -2.57 -11.28 16.61
CA ALA A 62 -1.84 -11.64 17.83
C ALA A 62 -0.34 -11.86 17.56
N LEU A 63 0.01 -12.49 16.42
CA LEU A 63 1.40 -12.68 16.02
C LEU A 63 2.06 -11.36 15.65
N ARG A 64 1.36 -10.51 14.89
CA ARG A 64 1.80 -9.16 14.51
C ARG A 64 2.11 -8.33 15.75
N ASP A 65 1.22 -8.31 16.73
CA ASP A 65 1.39 -7.47 17.93
C ASP A 65 2.47 -7.98 18.88
N ALA A 66 2.85 -9.25 18.77
CA ALA A 66 4.01 -9.81 19.45
C ALA A 66 5.34 -9.49 18.75
N SER A 67 5.32 -9.05 17.48
CA SER A 67 6.52 -8.67 16.74
C SER A 67 6.99 -7.25 17.12
N THR A 68 8.31 -7.04 17.11
CA THR A 68 8.92 -5.72 17.34
C THR A 68 9.07 -4.90 16.05
N ASP A 69 8.54 -5.40 14.93
CA ASP A 69 8.69 -4.74 13.64
C ASP A 69 7.90 -3.44 13.61
N GLN A 70 8.57 -2.37 13.16
CA GLN A 70 7.90 -1.10 12.96
C GLN A 70 6.89 -1.21 11.82
N ARG A 71 5.67 -0.76 12.10
CA ARG A 71 4.65 -0.51 11.08
C ARG A 71 5.12 0.70 10.29
N VAL A 72 5.53 0.48 9.05
CA VAL A 72 5.99 1.53 8.15
C VAL A 72 5.02 1.60 6.98
N ARG A 73 4.51 2.80 6.68
CA ARG A 73 3.80 3.02 5.42
C ARG A 73 4.86 2.95 4.32
N PRO A 74 4.67 2.14 3.26
CA PRO A 74 5.55 2.21 2.11
C PRO A 74 5.59 3.65 1.61
N ASP A 75 6.79 4.16 1.31
CA ASP A 75 6.94 5.43 0.62
C ASP A 75 6.47 5.20 -0.82
N VAL A 76 5.20 5.51 -1.07
CA VAL A 76 4.65 5.49 -2.42
C VAL A 76 4.83 6.91 -2.93
N PRO A 77 5.73 7.15 -3.89
CA PRO A 77 5.86 8.47 -4.47
C PRO A 77 4.53 8.87 -5.08
N ASP A 78 4.18 10.15 -4.97
CA ASP A 78 2.98 10.76 -5.56
C ASP A 78 3.16 10.92 -7.08
N HIS A 79 3.67 9.86 -7.71
CA HIS A 79 4.00 9.81 -9.12
C HIS A 79 2.79 9.29 -9.88
N GLU A 80 2.34 10.07 -10.86
CA GLU A 80 1.44 9.54 -11.87
C GLU A 80 2.21 8.53 -12.70
N PHE A 81 1.67 7.32 -12.87
CA PHE A 81 2.26 6.24 -13.65
C PHE A 81 2.10 6.43 -15.18
N ALA A 82 2.17 7.68 -15.64
CA ALA A 82 1.88 8.07 -17.02
C ALA A 82 2.88 7.45 -18.02
N GLU A 83 4.08 7.08 -17.56
CA GLU A 83 5.08 6.37 -18.36
C GLU A 83 4.60 4.99 -18.84
N PHE A 84 3.66 4.35 -18.13
CA PHE A 84 3.09 3.07 -18.54
C PHE A 84 2.05 3.23 -19.66
N ASP A 85 1.53 4.43 -19.87
CA ASP A 85 0.63 4.78 -20.97
C ASP A 85 1.39 5.19 -22.24
N ASP A 86 2.73 5.26 -22.20
CA ASP A 86 3.54 5.60 -23.36
C ASP A 86 3.50 4.46 -24.40
N PRO A 87 3.17 4.73 -25.68
CA PRO A 87 3.21 3.73 -26.75
C PRO A 87 4.55 3.01 -26.89
N ALA A 88 5.66 3.65 -26.53
CA ALA A 88 6.98 3.04 -26.50
C ALA A 88 7.12 2.00 -25.38
N PHE A 89 6.50 2.22 -24.21
CA PHE A 89 6.43 1.23 -23.15
C PHE A 89 5.65 0.00 -23.64
N GLU A 90 4.48 0.21 -24.24
CA GLU A 90 3.67 -0.88 -24.77
C GLU A 90 4.42 -1.70 -25.83
N ALA A 91 5.14 -1.04 -26.75
CA ALA A 91 5.89 -1.72 -27.80
C ALA A 91 7.04 -2.60 -27.26
N ILE A 92 7.59 -2.29 -26.08
CA ILE A 92 8.72 -3.01 -25.50
C ILE A 92 8.25 -4.13 -24.56
N TYR A 93 7.21 -3.88 -23.76
CA TYR A 93 6.85 -4.76 -22.64
C TYR A 93 5.55 -5.54 -22.82
N VAL A 94 4.69 -5.17 -23.78
CA VAL A 94 3.42 -5.86 -24.00
C VAL A 94 3.52 -6.84 -25.16
N THR A 95 3.27 -8.11 -24.86
CA THR A 95 3.13 -9.16 -25.87
C THR A 95 1.67 -9.25 -26.31
N ARG A 96 1.43 -9.24 -27.63
CA ARG A 96 0.10 -9.40 -28.22
C ARG A 96 -0.02 -10.73 -28.93
N ASP A 97 -1.01 -11.51 -28.51
CA ASP A 97 -1.31 -12.82 -29.07
C ASP A 97 -2.10 -12.67 -30.38
N SER A 98 -2.13 -13.72 -31.22
CA SER A 98 -2.89 -13.72 -32.48
C SER A 98 -4.39 -13.46 -32.31
N ASP A 99 -4.92 -13.77 -31.12
CA ASP A 99 -6.35 -13.61 -30.78
C ASP A 99 -6.65 -12.23 -30.19
N GLY A 100 -5.68 -11.31 -30.15
CA GLY A 100 -5.83 -9.94 -29.66
C GLY A 100 -5.71 -9.79 -28.14
N ARG A 101 -5.25 -10.82 -27.43
CA ARG A 101 -4.94 -10.75 -25.99
C ARG A 101 -3.59 -10.05 -25.77
N CYS A 102 -3.53 -9.15 -24.79
CA CYS A 102 -2.28 -8.54 -24.35
C CYS A 102 -1.80 -9.22 -23.06
N SER A 103 -0.49 -9.44 -22.94
CA SER A 103 0.18 -9.93 -21.73
C SER A 103 1.44 -9.13 -21.43
N ILE A 104 1.79 -9.04 -20.15
CA ILE A 104 2.99 -8.37 -19.63
C ILE A 104 3.48 -9.12 -18.39
N ASP A 105 4.80 -9.23 -18.23
CA ASP A 105 5.41 -9.77 -17.02
C ASP A 105 5.73 -8.63 -16.05
N PHE A 106 5.18 -8.70 -14.84
CA PHE A 106 5.41 -7.70 -13.79
C PHE A 106 6.12 -8.33 -12.59
N ALA A 107 7.26 -7.77 -12.21
CA ALA A 107 7.95 -8.15 -10.99
C ALA A 107 7.35 -7.39 -9.80
N LEU A 108 6.76 -8.11 -8.86
CA LEU A 108 6.29 -7.55 -7.60
C LEU A 108 7.40 -7.57 -6.56
N GLU A 109 7.78 -6.40 -6.08
CA GLU A 109 8.75 -6.23 -5.01
C GLU A 109 8.07 -5.68 -3.74
N GLY A 110 8.77 -5.76 -2.60
CA GLY A 110 8.30 -5.12 -1.36
C GLY A 110 7.15 -5.83 -0.63
N VAL A 111 6.94 -7.13 -0.88
CA VAL A 111 5.94 -7.91 -0.14
C VAL A 111 6.47 -8.22 1.26
N HIS A 112 6.13 -7.38 2.23
CA HIS A 112 6.61 -7.49 3.62
C HIS A 112 5.56 -7.99 4.61
N CYS A 113 4.29 -8.07 4.21
CA CYS A 113 3.24 -8.56 5.09
C CYS A 113 3.40 -10.08 5.29
N ALA A 114 3.59 -10.50 6.54
CA ALA A 114 3.68 -11.92 6.90
C ALA A 114 2.46 -12.73 6.44
N ALA A 115 1.27 -12.11 6.36
CA ALA A 115 0.08 -12.75 5.81
C ALA A 115 0.19 -13.02 4.29
N CYS A 116 0.88 -12.15 3.53
CA CYS A 116 1.04 -12.30 2.09
C CYS A 116 2.09 -13.36 1.71
N VAL A 117 3.13 -13.55 2.53
CA VAL A 117 4.14 -14.60 2.30
C VAL A 117 3.58 -16.01 2.53
N TRP A 118 2.55 -16.15 3.37
CA TRP A 118 1.90 -17.42 3.67
C TRP A 118 0.79 -17.82 2.67
N LEU A 119 0.44 -16.95 1.72
CA LEU A 119 -0.64 -17.16 0.74
C LEU A 119 -0.16 -17.58 -0.67
N VAL A 120 1.14 -17.89 -0.82
CA VAL A 120 1.72 -18.53 -2.01
C VAL A 120 1.83 -20.04 -1.86
#